data_AF-A0A838EY76-F1
#
_entry.id   AF-A0A838EY76-F1
#
_cell.length_a   1.000
_cell.length_b   1.000
_cell.length_c   1.000
_cell.angle_alpha   90.00
_cell.angle_beta   90.00
_cell.angle_gamma   90.00
#
_symmetry.space_group_name_H-M   'P 1'
#
loop_
_entity.id
_entity.type
_entity.pdbx_description
1 polymer ?
#
loop_
_entity_poly.entity_id
_entity_poly.type
_entity_poly.pdbx_seq_one_letter_code
_entity_poly.pdbx_strand_id
1 'polypeptide(L)'
;MKCLVIIALFLISFNSFATRDERQLIKCLGQEEKKLHLNKDTGPIYDLNQRLISEMIQIPHAELDVEFYNEMCAKSVASPALNLLELSIRMGKEIFMVPESIQGSQKEMAQGMIDDYIESTKDIFLKFLTQVQSLAPSPTCLKEEIPQIDAFFTDIKYLQEDVDMKKIFAGRDIKIFTKLLRYPQAFERCRLRIKKKLKSESKAAAKKS
;
A
#
# COMPACT_ATOMS: atom_id res chain seq x y z
N MET A 1 -22.38 -17.97 53.47
CA MET A 1 -21.34 -18.58 52.61
C MET A 1 -21.62 -18.45 51.10
N LYS A 2 -22.87 -18.51 50.62
CA LYS A 2 -23.19 -18.37 49.17
C LYS A 2 -22.78 -17.02 48.55
N CYS A 3 -22.82 -15.91 49.30
CA CYS A 3 -22.40 -14.59 48.80
C CYS A 3 -20.88 -14.45 48.57
N LEU A 4 -20.04 -15.17 49.33
CA LEU A 4 -18.57 -15.11 49.16
C LEU A 4 -18.11 -15.73 47.84
N VAL A 5 -18.82 -16.76 47.37
CA VAL A 5 -18.52 -17.44 46.09
C VAL A 5 -18.85 -16.54 44.89
N ILE A 6 -19.93 -15.75 44.98
CA ILE A 6 -20.35 -14.83 43.90
C ILE A 6 -19.36 -13.66 43.76
N ILE A 7 -18.86 -13.12 44.88
CA ILE A 7 -17.87 -12.03 44.87
C ILE A 7 -16.52 -12.53 44.34
N ALA A 8 -16.11 -13.76 44.68
CA ALA A 8 -14.89 -14.37 44.13
C ALA A 8 -14.98 -14.61 42.61
N LEU A 9 -16.16 -15.00 42.08
CA LEU A 9 -16.36 -15.16 40.64
C LEU A 9 -16.37 -13.82 39.88
N PHE A 10 -16.83 -12.73 40.51
CA PHE A 10 -16.84 -11.40 39.90
C PHE A 10 -15.45 -10.76 39.86
N LEU A 11 -14.55 -11.10 40.81
CA LEU A 11 -13.18 -10.57 40.83
C LEU A 11 -12.25 -11.24 39.82
N ILE A 12 -12.52 -12.48 39.40
CA ILE A 12 -11.73 -13.17 38.38
C ILE A 12 -12.00 -12.61 36.97
N SER A 13 -13.14 -11.94 36.76
CA SER A 13 -13.54 -11.39 35.45
C SER A 13 -12.89 -10.04 35.10
N PHE A 14 -12.28 -9.35 36.07
CA PHE A 14 -11.65 -8.03 35.83
C PHE A 14 -10.19 -8.10 35.35
N ASN A 15 -9.57 -9.29 35.26
CA ASN A 15 -8.20 -9.44 34.77
C ASN A 15 -8.08 -9.51 33.23
N SER A 16 -9.16 -9.31 32.49
CA SER A 16 -9.12 -9.22 31.02
C SER A 16 -8.81 -7.80 30.51
N PHE A 17 -7.97 -7.04 31.23
CA PHE A 17 -7.33 -5.87 30.64
C PHE A 17 -6.39 -6.36 29.54
N ALA A 18 -6.93 -6.39 28.32
CA ALA A 18 -6.25 -6.83 27.12
C ALA A 18 -4.95 -6.04 26.97
N THR A 19 -3.83 -6.76 27.09
CA THR A 19 -2.52 -6.32 26.63
C THR A 19 -2.68 -5.77 25.21
N ARG A 20 -2.16 -4.56 24.98
CA ARG A 20 -2.13 -3.90 23.67
C ARG A 20 -1.70 -4.94 22.63
N ASP A 21 -2.59 -5.26 21.70
CA ASP A 21 -2.44 -6.34 20.71
C ASP A 21 -1.19 -6.06 19.86
N GLU A 22 -0.10 -6.79 20.09
CA GLU A 22 1.27 -6.53 19.58
C GLU A 22 1.43 -6.68 18.04
N ARG A 23 0.33 -6.67 17.27
CA ARG A 23 0.33 -6.85 15.80
C ARG A 23 -0.77 -6.06 15.10
N GLN A 24 -0.99 -4.81 15.51
CA GLN A 24 -2.06 -3.98 14.96
C GLN A 24 -1.93 -3.77 13.43
N LEU A 25 -0.69 -3.60 12.94
CA LEU A 25 -0.39 -3.43 11.52
C LEU A 25 -0.83 -4.64 10.68
N ILE A 26 -0.37 -5.84 11.04
CA ILE A 26 -0.74 -7.09 10.35
C ILE A 26 -2.24 -7.32 10.40
N LYS A 27 -2.88 -7.05 11.54
CA LYS A 27 -4.33 -7.20 11.69
C LYS A 27 -5.09 -6.27 10.73
N CYS A 28 -4.64 -5.04 10.58
CA CYS A 28 -5.21 -4.08 9.65
C CYS A 28 -5.08 -4.54 8.18
N LEU A 29 -3.88 -4.95 7.76
CA LEU A 29 -3.66 -5.49 6.41
C LEU A 29 -4.46 -6.78 6.15
N GLY A 30 -4.57 -7.66 7.15
CA GLY A 30 -5.38 -8.89 7.05
C GLY A 30 -6.87 -8.62 6.97
N GLN A 31 -7.38 -7.56 7.62
CA GLN A 31 -8.76 -7.12 7.46
C GLN A 31 -9.03 -6.59 6.04
N GLU A 32 -8.08 -5.85 5.47
CA GLU A 32 -8.14 -5.47 4.07
C GLU A 32 -8.12 -6.70 3.15
N GLU A 33 -7.22 -7.65 3.37
CA GLU A 33 -7.13 -8.88 2.57
C GLU A 33 -8.47 -9.61 2.57
N LYS A 34 -9.07 -9.79 3.75
CA LYS A 34 -10.38 -10.40 3.91
C LYS A 34 -11.45 -9.65 3.12
N LYS A 35 -11.45 -8.32 3.18
CA LYS A 35 -12.41 -7.48 2.42
C LYS A 35 -12.22 -7.68 0.92
N LEU A 36 -11.00 -7.61 0.41
CA LEU A 36 -10.69 -7.78 -1.00
C LEU A 36 -11.09 -9.19 -1.48
N HIS A 37 -10.76 -10.22 -0.71
CA HIS A 37 -11.10 -11.61 -0.99
C HIS A 37 -12.62 -11.84 -1.05
N LEU A 38 -13.38 -11.33 -0.07
CA LEU A 38 -14.84 -11.44 -0.05
C LEU A 38 -15.49 -10.73 -1.25
N ASN A 39 -14.89 -9.63 -1.72
CA ASN A 39 -15.33 -8.90 -2.90
C ASN A 39 -14.81 -9.51 -4.22
N LYS A 40 -14.00 -10.59 -4.16
CA LYS A 40 -13.33 -11.20 -5.31
C LYS A 40 -12.45 -10.21 -6.09
N ASP A 41 -11.89 -9.23 -5.40
CA ASP A 41 -10.93 -8.30 -5.99
C ASP A 41 -9.55 -8.96 -5.99
N THR A 42 -9.09 -9.36 -7.18
CA THR A 42 -7.77 -10.00 -7.41
C THR A 42 -6.84 -9.08 -8.20
N GLY A 43 -7.01 -7.76 -8.06
CA GLY A 43 -6.24 -6.75 -8.78
C GLY A 43 -4.90 -6.38 -8.12
N PRO A 44 -4.24 -5.33 -8.64
CA PRO A 44 -2.95 -4.84 -8.12
C PRO A 44 -2.98 -4.49 -6.64
N ILE A 45 -4.12 -4.04 -6.10
CA ILE A 45 -4.27 -3.74 -4.68
C ILE A 45 -4.24 -5.01 -3.82
N TYR A 46 -4.87 -6.09 -4.30
CA TYR A 46 -4.82 -7.39 -3.63
C TYR A 46 -3.40 -7.92 -3.58
N ASP A 47 -2.70 -7.91 -4.71
CA ASP A 47 -1.31 -8.35 -4.82
C ASP A 47 -0.37 -7.49 -3.95
N LEU A 48 -0.59 -6.17 -3.93
CA LEU A 48 0.16 -5.26 -3.07
C LEU A 48 -0.04 -5.60 -1.59
N ASN A 49 -1.29 -5.80 -1.17
CA ASN A 49 -1.60 -6.13 0.21
C ASN A 49 -0.94 -7.46 0.63
N GLN A 50 -1.03 -8.51 -0.20
CA GLN A 50 -0.36 -9.78 0.09
C GLN A 50 1.16 -9.64 0.17
N ARG A 51 1.75 -8.82 -0.72
CA ARG A 51 3.18 -8.54 -0.68
C ARG A 51 3.56 -7.84 0.63
N LEU A 52 2.83 -6.82 1.04
CA LEU A 52 3.12 -6.07 2.27
C LEU A 52 2.90 -6.91 3.53
N ILE A 53 1.86 -7.75 3.59
CA ILE A 53 1.71 -8.73 4.68
C ILE A 53 2.94 -9.63 4.77
N SER A 54 3.43 -10.12 3.62
CA SER A 54 4.60 -11.00 3.58
C SER A 54 5.87 -10.30 4.08
N GLU A 55 6.06 -9.02 3.75
CA GLU A 55 7.16 -8.22 4.30
C GLU A 55 7.01 -8.02 5.81
N MET A 56 5.83 -7.57 6.26
CA MET A 56 5.61 -7.19 7.66
C MET A 56 5.62 -8.38 8.62
N ILE A 57 5.26 -9.59 8.16
CA ILE A 57 5.36 -10.82 8.99
C ILE A 57 6.82 -11.15 9.33
N GLN A 58 7.76 -10.79 8.46
CA GLN A 58 9.18 -11.08 8.67
C GLN A 58 9.79 -10.18 9.75
N ILE A 59 9.31 -8.95 9.91
CA ILE A 59 9.88 -7.98 10.83
C ILE A 59 9.32 -8.20 12.25
N PRO A 60 10.12 -8.68 13.21
CA PRO A 60 9.63 -8.97 14.54
C PRO A 60 9.27 -7.68 15.28
N HIS A 61 8.07 -7.65 15.87
CA HIS A 61 7.59 -6.54 16.70
C HIS A 61 7.56 -5.17 16.00
N ALA A 62 7.55 -5.13 14.67
CA ALA A 62 7.34 -3.88 13.95
C ALA A 62 5.90 -3.41 14.13
N GLU A 63 5.75 -2.26 14.76
CA GLU A 63 4.49 -1.53 14.86
C GLU A 63 4.61 -0.20 14.13
N LEU A 64 3.47 0.39 13.79
CA LEU A 64 3.42 1.79 13.35
C LEU A 64 3.22 2.68 14.57
N ASP A 65 3.75 3.91 14.50
CA ASP A 65 3.31 4.96 15.41
C ASP A 65 1.78 5.11 15.34
N VAL A 66 1.16 5.44 16.47
CA VAL A 66 -0.30 5.56 16.60
C VAL A 66 -0.90 6.58 15.62
N GLU A 67 -0.17 7.65 15.29
CA GLU A 67 -0.62 8.64 14.32
C GLU A 67 -0.74 8.02 12.92
N PHE A 68 0.33 7.38 12.45
CA PHE A 68 0.37 6.73 11.13
C PHE A 68 -0.56 5.53 11.05
N TYR A 69 -0.69 4.74 12.13
CA TYR A 69 -1.66 3.65 12.21
C TYR A 69 -3.08 4.17 11.98
N ASN A 70 -3.46 5.26 12.64
CA ASN A 70 -4.80 5.84 12.51
C ASN A 70 -5.05 6.44 11.11
N GLU A 71 -4.05 7.09 10.53
CA GLU A 71 -4.09 7.59 9.15
C GLU A 71 -4.34 6.43 8.17
N MET A 72 -3.62 5.32 8.34
CA MET A 72 -3.64 4.18 7.44
C MET A 72 -4.89 3.30 7.60
N CYS A 73 -5.29 2.97 8.83
CA CYS A 73 -6.29 1.94 9.10
C CYS A 73 -7.66 2.50 9.48
N ALA A 74 -7.70 3.58 10.28
CA ALA A 74 -8.94 4.05 10.88
C ALA A 74 -9.66 5.12 10.04
N LYS A 75 -8.89 6.00 9.37
CA LYS A 75 -9.41 7.18 8.65
C LYS A 75 -9.29 7.07 7.14
N SER A 76 -8.69 6.00 6.63
CA SER A 76 -8.36 5.92 5.22
C SER A 76 -9.60 5.74 4.32
N VAL A 77 -9.73 6.64 3.35
CA VAL A 77 -10.64 6.47 2.19
C VAL A 77 -10.04 5.49 1.17
N ALA A 78 -8.72 5.27 1.24
CA ALA A 78 -7.93 4.43 0.37
C ALA A 78 -7.65 3.04 0.98
N SER A 79 -7.00 2.18 0.20
CA SER A 79 -6.47 0.88 0.64
C SER A 79 -5.39 1.06 1.71
N PRO A 80 -5.50 0.43 2.91
CA PRO A 80 -4.41 0.39 3.89
C PRO A 80 -3.05 0.00 3.32
N ALA A 81 -2.99 -1.02 2.45
CA ALA A 81 -1.78 -1.45 1.76
C ALA A 81 -1.15 -0.32 0.92
N LEU A 82 -1.97 0.41 0.18
CA LEU A 82 -1.48 1.52 -0.64
C LEU A 82 -0.99 2.68 0.22
N ASN A 83 -1.68 2.99 1.32
CA ASN A 83 -1.23 4.01 2.26
C ASN A 83 0.06 3.61 2.97
N LEU A 84 0.22 2.34 3.37
CA LEU A 84 1.46 1.85 3.96
C LEU A 84 2.61 2.08 2.98
N LEU A 85 2.45 1.68 1.72
CA LEU A 85 3.48 1.88 0.71
C LEU A 85 3.83 3.36 0.50
N GLU A 86 2.82 4.23 0.42
CA GLU A 86 3.02 5.68 0.29
C GLU A 86 3.77 6.26 1.50
N LEU A 87 3.33 5.92 2.72
CA LEU A 87 3.96 6.37 3.96
C LEU A 87 5.40 5.87 4.07
N SER A 88 5.66 4.60 3.77
CA SER A 88 7.00 4.02 3.85
C SER A 88 7.96 4.66 2.86
N ILE A 89 7.50 5.06 1.67
CA ILE A 89 8.34 5.77 0.69
C ILE A 89 8.59 7.22 1.14
N ARG A 90 7.55 7.90 1.63
CA ARG A 90 7.61 9.33 1.98
C ARG A 90 8.41 9.59 3.26
N MET A 91 8.13 8.81 4.30
CA MET A 91 8.63 9.02 5.67
C MET A 91 9.72 8.01 6.03
N GLY A 92 9.93 6.96 5.22
CA GLY A 92 10.93 5.93 5.52
C GLY A 92 10.62 5.20 6.82
N LYS A 93 11.68 4.93 7.58
CA LYS A 93 11.58 4.18 8.83
C LYS A 93 10.92 4.92 9.99
N GLU A 94 10.72 6.23 9.87
CA GLU A 94 10.13 7.05 10.93
C GLU A 94 8.70 6.64 11.28
N ILE A 95 8.01 5.94 10.37
CA ILE A 95 6.66 5.45 10.65
C ILE A 95 6.63 4.22 11.55
N PHE A 96 7.78 3.54 11.68
CA PHE A 96 7.90 2.30 12.43
C PHE A 96 8.45 2.56 13.83
N MET A 97 7.92 1.82 14.79
CA MET A 97 8.43 1.76 16.15
C MET A 97 8.70 0.32 16.55
N VAL A 98 9.79 0.12 17.29
CA VAL A 98 10.10 -1.15 17.96
C VAL A 98 9.84 -0.93 19.46
N PRO A 99 8.94 -1.71 20.10
CA PRO A 99 8.61 -1.54 21.50
C PRO A 99 9.84 -1.54 22.42
N GLU A 100 9.82 -0.71 23.47
CA GLU A 100 10.93 -0.62 24.43
C GLU A 100 11.17 -1.91 25.23
N SER A 101 10.17 -2.79 25.28
CA SER A 101 10.27 -4.14 25.84
C SER A 101 11.26 -5.03 25.07
N ILE A 102 11.53 -4.72 23.80
CA ILE A 102 12.51 -5.41 22.96
C ILE A 102 13.86 -4.70 23.08
N GLN A 103 14.89 -5.44 23.49
CA GLN A 103 16.22 -4.89 23.79
C GLN A 103 17.36 -5.70 23.15
N GLY A 104 18.54 -5.09 23.11
CA GLY A 104 19.77 -5.72 22.61
C GLY A 104 19.64 -6.19 21.16
N SER A 105 20.12 -7.40 20.89
CA SER A 105 20.21 -7.97 19.54
C SER A 105 18.85 -8.11 18.84
N GLN A 106 17.75 -8.30 19.58
CA GLN A 106 16.41 -8.38 18.97
C GLN A 106 15.97 -7.04 18.40
N LYS A 107 16.28 -5.94 19.08
CA LYS A 107 15.96 -4.58 18.62
C LYS A 107 16.77 -4.21 17.39
N GLU A 108 18.07 -4.50 17.42
CA GLU A 108 18.97 -4.27 16.28
C GLU A 108 18.54 -5.09 15.05
N MET A 109 18.14 -6.34 15.26
CA MET A 109 17.60 -7.20 14.19
C MET A 109 16.32 -6.61 13.60
N ALA A 110 15.34 -6.23 14.43
CA ALA A 110 14.11 -5.62 13.95
C ALA A 110 14.39 -4.33 13.16
N GLN A 111 15.30 -3.48 13.64
CA GLN A 111 15.70 -2.25 12.96
C GLN A 111 16.37 -2.53 11.61
N GLY A 112 17.26 -3.52 11.53
CA GLY A 112 17.88 -3.93 10.26
C GLY A 112 16.84 -4.41 9.25
N MET A 113 15.87 -5.22 9.69
CA MET A 113 14.79 -5.70 8.83
C MET A 113 13.82 -4.57 8.40
N ILE A 114 13.62 -3.54 9.23
CA ILE A 114 12.91 -2.32 8.82
C ILE A 114 13.70 -1.59 7.74
N ASP A 115 15.02 -1.42 7.92
CA ASP A 115 15.87 -0.75 6.92
C ASP A 115 15.81 -1.50 5.57
N ASP A 116 15.91 -2.84 5.59
CA ASP A 116 15.77 -3.70 4.39
C ASP A 116 14.40 -3.54 3.73
N TYR A 117 13.32 -3.53 4.51
CA TYR A 117 11.99 -3.29 4.00
C TYR A 117 11.88 -1.92 3.34
N ILE A 118 12.34 -0.85 4.01
CA ILE A 118 12.32 0.51 3.46
C ILE A 118 13.08 0.58 2.14
N GLU A 119 14.22 -0.08 2.01
CA GLU A 119 14.94 -0.18 0.75
C GLU A 119 14.11 -0.86 -0.35
N SER A 120 13.43 -1.97 0.00
CA SER A 120 12.58 -2.73 -0.93
C SER A 120 11.30 -2.00 -1.38
N THR A 121 10.84 -0.98 -0.64
CA THR A 121 9.57 -0.29 -0.94
C THR A 121 9.51 0.29 -2.36
N LYS A 122 10.66 0.72 -2.88
CA LYS A 122 10.77 1.25 -4.24
C LYS A 122 10.43 0.17 -5.26
N ASP A 123 11.01 -1.01 -5.13
CA ASP A 123 10.74 -2.14 -6.02
C ASP A 123 9.30 -2.62 -5.88
N ILE A 124 8.76 -2.63 -4.66
CA ILE A 124 7.34 -2.93 -4.42
C ILE A 124 6.45 -1.93 -5.18
N PHE A 125 6.77 -0.64 -5.13
CA PHE A 125 6.04 0.38 -5.86
C PHE A 125 6.16 0.24 -7.38
N LEU A 126 7.34 -0.05 -7.91
CA LEU A 126 7.52 -0.27 -9.35
C LEU A 126 6.75 -1.50 -9.84
N LYS A 127 6.75 -2.57 -9.05
CA LYS A 127 5.95 -3.76 -9.35
C LYS A 127 4.46 -3.44 -9.34
N PHE A 128 3.97 -2.76 -8.30
CA PHE A 128 2.57 -2.31 -8.24
C PHE A 128 2.21 -1.45 -9.44
N LEU A 129 3.06 -0.48 -9.80
CA LEU A 129 2.84 0.40 -10.93
C LEU A 129 2.74 -0.41 -12.23
N THR A 130 3.65 -1.36 -12.46
CA THR A 130 3.67 -2.25 -13.62
C THR A 130 2.38 -3.08 -13.72
N GLN A 131 1.89 -3.60 -12.61
CA GLN A 131 0.61 -4.32 -12.55
C GLN A 131 -0.58 -3.40 -12.87
N VAL A 132 -0.56 -2.15 -12.40
CA VAL A 132 -1.57 -1.16 -12.80
C VAL A 132 -1.49 -0.89 -14.30
N GLN A 133 -0.29 -0.73 -14.88
CA GLN A 133 -0.14 -0.48 -16.32
C GLN A 133 -0.65 -1.66 -17.16
N SER A 134 -0.46 -2.91 -16.72
CA SER A 134 -0.89 -4.09 -17.47
C SER A 134 -2.42 -4.19 -17.58
N LEU A 135 -3.15 -3.56 -16.66
CA LEU A 135 -4.61 -3.46 -16.70
C LEU A 135 -5.12 -2.25 -17.51
N ALA A 136 -4.22 -1.42 -18.03
CA ALA A 136 -4.61 -0.21 -18.77
C ALA A 136 -5.33 -0.58 -20.08
N PRO A 137 -6.42 0.12 -20.45
CA PRO A 137 -7.13 -0.09 -21.71
C PRO A 137 -6.29 0.14 -22.98
N SER A 138 -5.21 0.92 -22.87
CA SER A 138 -4.24 1.13 -23.93
C SER A 138 -2.85 1.38 -23.31
N PRO A 139 -1.76 1.14 -24.07
CA PRO A 139 -0.40 1.41 -23.59
C PRO A 139 -0.14 2.87 -23.19
N THR A 140 -0.89 3.81 -23.77
CA THR A 140 -0.74 5.25 -23.50
C THR A 140 -1.69 5.76 -22.41
N CYS A 141 -2.73 5.02 -22.05
CA CYS A 141 -3.79 5.50 -21.15
C CYS A 141 -3.24 6.03 -19.83
N LEU A 142 -2.42 5.24 -19.14
CA LEU A 142 -1.90 5.62 -17.84
C LEU A 142 -0.96 6.84 -17.95
N LYS A 143 -0.18 6.95 -19.02
CA LYS A 143 0.67 8.11 -19.31
C LYS A 143 -0.15 9.37 -19.57
N GLU A 144 -1.26 9.26 -20.29
CA GLU A 144 -2.15 10.39 -20.58
C GLU A 144 -2.86 10.91 -19.31
N GLU A 145 -3.24 10.02 -18.40
CA GLU A 145 -3.93 10.38 -17.16
C GLU A 145 -2.95 10.83 -16.06
N ILE A 146 -1.73 10.28 -16.07
CA ILE A 146 -0.66 10.58 -15.12
C ILE A 146 0.64 10.83 -15.90
N PRO A 147 0.81 12.02 -16.51
CA PRO A 147 1.98 12.33 -17.33
C PRO A 147 3.32 12.20 -16.60
N GLN A 148 3.31 12.36 -15.27
CA GLN A 148 4.46 12.20 -14.40
C GLN A 148 5.08 10.79 -14.48
N ILE A 149 4.30 9.77 -14.83
CA ILE A 149 4.76 8.38 -14.92
C ILE A 149 5.81 8.21 -16.03
N ASP A 150 5.68 8.93 -17.14
CA ASP A 150 6.60 8.76 -18.26
C ASP A 150 8.01 9.25 -17.91
N ALA A 151 8.10 10.44 -17.32
CA ALA A 151 9.35 10.97 -16.78
C ALA A 151 9.92 10.07 -15.67
N PHE A 152 9.06 9.56 -14.80
CA PHE A 152 9.46 8.68 -13.71
C PHE A 152 10.08 7.35 -14.21
N PHE A 153 9.44 6.67 -15.18
CA PHE A 153 10.01 5.45 -15.77
C PHE A 153 11.25 5.71 -16.61
N THR A 154 11.28 6.83 -17.31
CA THR A 154 12.46 7.28 -18.05
C THR A 154 13.64 7.41 -17.08
N ASP A 155 13.47 8.17 -16.01
CA ASP A 155 14.47 8.35 -14.97
C ASP A 155 14.92 7.01 -14.41
N ILE A 156 14.02 6.11 -14.00
CA ILE A 156 14.40 4.79 -13.49
C ILE A 156 15.22 4.00 -14.51
N LYS A 157 14.80 3.96 -15.77
CA LYS A 157 15.50 3.22 -16.83
C LYS A 157 16.91 3.75 -17.07
N TYR A 158 17.11 5.06 -17.00
CA TYR A 158 18.41 5.70 -17.24
C TYR A 158 19.30 5.78 -15.99
N LEU A 159 18.71 5.67 -14.81
CA LEU A 159 19.38 5.85 -13.53
C LEU A 159 19.63 4.52 -12.78
N GLN A 160 19.12 3.40 -13.32
CA GLN A 160 19.34 2.05 -12.80
C GLN A 160 20.82 1.65 -12.70
N GLU A 161 21.72 2.33 -13.41
CA GLU A 161 23.15 1.99 -13.43
C GLU A 161 24.02 2.85 -12.51
N ASP A 162 23.64 4.09 -12.15
CA ASP A 162 24.57 5.03 -11.48
C ASP A 162 23.96 6.03 -10.47
N VAL A 163 22.64 6.04 -10.23
CA VAL A 163 22.04 7.09 -9.39
C VAL A 163 21.19 6.53 -8.24
N ASP A 164 21.48 7.06 -7.05
CA ASP A 164 20.74 6.81 -5.82
C ASP A 164 19.23 7.04 -6.06
N MET A 165 18.47 5.95 -6.01
CA MET A 165 17.01 5.94 -6.15
C MET A 165 16.32 6.92 -5.19
N LYS A 166 16.96 7.33 -4.08
CA LYS A 166 16.45 8.40 -3.20
C LYS A 166 16.22 9.72 -3.96
N LYS A 167 17.05 10.06 -4.95
CA LYS A 167 16.89 11.27 -5.76
C LYS A 167 15.69 11.19 -6.71
N ILE A 168 15.36 9.99 -7.19
CA ILE A 168 14.24 9.78 -8.11
C ILE A 168 12.91 10.01 -7.39
N PHE A 169 12.82 9.54 -6.15
CA PHE A 169 11.65 9.58 -5.28
C PHE A 169 11.52 10.86 -4.45
N ALA A 170 12.29 11.92 -4.72
CA ALA A 170 12.23 13.18 -3.98
C ALA A 170 10.94 14.00 -4.29
N GLY A 171 9.76 13.52 -3.87
CA GLY A 171 8.46 14.20 -3.94
C GLY A 171 7.66 14.04 -5.24
N ARG A 172 8.22 13.36 -6.25
CA ARG A 172 7.52 13.05 -7.52
C ARG A 172 6.58 11.85 -7.39
N ASP A 173 6.99 10.90 -6.58
CA ASP A 173 6.24 9.75 -6.09
C ASP A 173 4.88 10.16 -5.50
N ILE A 174 4.80 11.19 -4.65
CA ILE A 174 3.55 11.62 -4.00
C ILE A 174 2.47 12.01 -5.02
N LYS A 175 2.85 12.78 -6.05
CA LYS A 175 1.91 13.19 -7.12
C LYS A 175 1.43 11.99 -7.93
N ILE A 176 2.30 11.00 -8.12
CA ILE A 176 1.98 9.75 -8.80
C ILE A 176 1.02 8.93 -7.93
N PHE A 177 1.32 8.73 -6.64
CA PHE A 177 0.46 8.04 -5.66
C PHE A 177 -0.95 8.63 -5.61
N THR A 178 -1.06 9.95 -5.45
CA THR A 178 -2.35 10.66 -5.38
C THR A 178 -3.24 10.38 -6.59
N LYS A 179 -2.64 10.29 -7.79
CA LYS A 179 -3.37 10.00 -9.02
C LYS A 179 -3.61 8.50 -9.22
N LEU A 180 -2.66 7.66 -8.82
CA LEU A 180 -2.78 6.20 -8.88
C LEU A 180 -3.90 5.69 -7.99
N LEU A 181 -4.16 6.31 -6.84
CA LEU A 181 -5.32 6.02 -6.00
C LEU A 181 -6.66 6.02 -6.77
N ARG A 182 -6.70 6.73 -7.90
CA ARG A 182 -7.87 6.88 -8.76
C ARG A 182 -7.70 6.23 -10.14
N TYR A 183 -6.75 5.29 -10.29
CA TYR A 183 -6.49 4.63 -11.58
C TYR A 183 -7.73 3.94 -12.19
N PRO A 184 -8.65 3.30 -11.43
CA PRO A 184 -9.82 2.68 -12.05
C PRO A 184 -10.70 3.71 -12.77
N GLN A 185 -10.86 4.89 -12.18
CA GLN A 185 -11.63 6.00 -12.76
C GLN A 185 -10.92 6.58 -13.99
N ALA A 186 -9.58 6.61 -13.96
CA ALA A 186 -8.76 6.99 -15.10
C ALA A 186 -8.94 6.01 -16.27
N PHE A 187 -8.96 4.70 -15.99
CA PHE A 187 -9.17 3.67 -17.01
C PHE A 187 -10.56 3.72 -17.63
N GLU A 188 -11.60 4.02 -16.84
CA GLU A 188 -12.94 4.25 -17.40
C GLU A 188 -12.95 5.43 -18.39
N ARG A 189 -12.29 6.55 -18.06
CA ARG A 189 -12.15 7.67 -18.99
C ARG A 189 -11.42 7.28 -20.26
N CYS A 190 -10.36 6.46 -20.17
CA CYS A 190 -9.66 5.94 -21.34
C CYS A 190 -10.55 5.05 -22.21
N ARG A 191 -11.30 4.11 -21.62
CA ARG A 191 -12.24 3.23 -22.35
C ARG A 191 -13.25 4.04 -23.14
N LEU A 192 -13.79 5.10 -22.54
CA LEU A 192 -14.72 6.01 -23.21
C LEU A 192 -14.09 6.76 -24.39
N ARG A 193 -12.83 7.23 -24.26
CA ARG A 193 -12.10 7.90 -25.34
C ARG A 193 -11.83 6.95 -26.51
N ILE A 194 -11.38 5.72 -26.22
CA ILE A 194 -11.16 4.68 -27.24
C ILE A 194 -12.46 4.36 -27.99
N LYS A 195 -13.56 4.15 -27.26
CA LYS A 195 -14.88 3.87 -27.87
C LYS A 195 -15.37 5.01 -28.76
N LYS A 196 -15.12 6.28 -28.38
CA LYS A 196 -15.44 7.45 -29.20
C LYS A 196 -14.61 7.49 -30.49
N LYS A 197 -13.30 7.25 -30.39
CA LYS A 197 -12.38 7.24 -31.54
C LYS A 197 -12.76 6.17 -32.57
N LEU A 198 -13.04 4.95 -32.11
CA LEU A 198 -13.49 3.85 -32.99
C LEU A 198 -14.81 4.18 -33.71
N LYS A 199 -15.75 4.85 -33.04
CA LYS A 199 -17.02 5.29 -33.64
C LYS A 199 -16.84 6.41 -34.67
N SER A 200 -15.86 7.31 -34.50
CA SER A 200 -15.59 8.35 -35.49
C SER A 200 -14.90 7.79 -36.73
N GLU A 201 -13.97 6.85 -36.55
CA GLU A 201 -13.24 6.21 -37.65
C GLU A 201 -14.18 5.36 -38.53
N SER A 202 -15.09 4.60 -37.93
CA SER A 202 -16.07 3.80 -38.69
C SER A 202 -17.04 4.67 -39.51
N LYS A 203 -17.50 5.81 -38.96
CA LYS A 203 -18.32 6.79 -39.70
C LYS A 203 -17.56 7.45 -40.85
N ALA A 204 -16.28 7.74 -40.66
CA ALA A 204 -15.44 8.32 -41.70
C ALA A 204 -15.18 7.32 -42.84
N ALA A 205 -14.99 6.04 -42.52
CA ALA A 205 -14.86 4.97 -43.52
C ALA A 205 -16.16 4.77 -44.32
N ALA A 206 -17.32 4.75 -43.65
CA ALA A 206 -18.61 4.59 -44.32
C ALA A 206 -19.01 5.76 -45.26
N LYS A 207 -18.48 6.96 -45.04
CA LYS A 207 -18.68 8.12 -45.94
C LYS A 207 -17.79 8.12 -47.18
N LYS A 208 -16.73 7.30 -47.19
CA LYS A 208 -15.78 7.19 -48.31
C LYS A 208 -16.08 6.00 -49.24
N SER A 209 -16.97 5.11 -48.82
CA SER A 209 -17.55 4.04 -49.65
C SER A 209 -18.85 4.49 -50.28
#